data_AF-A0A932MGA1-F1
#
_entry.id   AF-A0A932MGA1-F1
#
_cell.length_a   1.000
_cell.length_b   1.000
_cell.length_c   1.000
_cell.angle_alpha   90.00
_cell.angle_beta   90.00
_cell.angle_gamma   90.00
#
_symmetry.space_group_name_H-M   'P 1'
#
loop_
_entity.id
_entity.type
_entity.pdbx_description
1 polymer ?
#
loop_
_entity_poly.entity_id
_entity_poly.type
_entity_poly.pdbx_seq_one_letter_code
_entity_poly.pdbx_strand_id
1 'polypeptide(L)' 'MKCIHCQGQMKRGTTPFHIDRKGCHLVLDNVAAWVCEQCGEAYFGEAEVDAIQDLIKSVEEKAQALALPA' A
#
# COMPACT_ATOMS: atom_id res chain seq x y z
N MET A 1 -19.23 5.43 -3.37
CA MET A 1 -18.57 5.78 -2.09
C MET A 1 -18.08 7.22 -2.18
N LYS A 2 -18.11 7.97 -1.07
CA LYS A 2 -17.55 9.33 -1.00
C LYS A 2 -16.21 9.31 -0.29
N CYS A 3 -15.28 10.17 -0.73
CA CYS A 3 -14.00 10.35 -0.06
C CYS A 3 -14.24 10.96 1.34
N ILE A 4 -13.69 10.35 2.38
CA ILE A 4 -13.81 10.83 3.76
C ILE A 4 -13.06 12.16 3.92
N HIS A 5 -11.97 12.35 3.17
CA HIS A 5 -11.14 13.56 3.24
C HIS A 5 -11.80 14.77 2.56
N CYS A 6 -12.23 14.66 1.29
CA CYS A 6 -12.69 15.80 0.50
C CYS A 6 -14.17 15.74 0.05
N GLN A 7 -14.90 14.68 0.40
CA GLN A 7 -16.29 14.43 -0.05
C GLN A 7 -16.47 14.23 -1.57
N GLY A 8 -15.37 14.10 -2.31
CA GLY A 8 -15.35 13.78 -3.74
C GLY A 8 -15.87 12.37 -4.07
N GLN A 9 -16.13 12.12 -5.35
CA GLN A 9 -16.54 10.81 -5.84
C GLN A 9 -15.35 9.83 -5.84
N MET A 10 -15.59 8.61 -5.37
CA MET A 10 -14.61 7.52 -5.44
C MET A 10 -14.90 6.60 -6.63
N LYS A 11 -13.85 6.13 -7.30
CA LYS A 11 -13.92 5.17 -8.41
C LYS A 11 -12.96 4.00 -8.18
N ARG A 12 -13.35 2.80 -8.62
CA ARG A 12 -12.46 1.63 -8.62
C ARG A 12 -11.38 1.79 -9.68
N GLY A 13 -10.15 1.52 -9.30
CA GLY A 13 -8.98 1.51 -10.18
C GLY A 13 -7.79 0.87 -9.49
N THR A 14 -6.59 1.19 -9.97
CA THR A 14 -5.33 0.84 -9.33
C THR A 14 -4.56 2.09 -8.94
N THR A 15 -3.69 1.96 -7.95
CA THR A 15 -2.78 3.01 -7.50
C THR A 15 -1.47 2.38 -7.08
N PRO A 16 -0.33 3.10 -7.21
CA PRO A 16 0.90 2.65 -6.59
C PRO A 16 0.78 2.66 -5.06
N PHE A 17 1.44 1.70 -4.42
CA PHE A 17 1.64 1.64 -2.98
C PHE A 17 3.15 1.61 -2.70
N HIS A 18 3.60 2.50 -1.83
CA HIS A 18 5.01 2.65 -1.47
C HIS A 18 5.18 2.60 0.04
N ILE A 19 6.18 1.87 0.51
CA ILE A 19 6.50 1.80 1.93
C ILE A 19 8.01 1.68 2.15
N ASP A 20 8.49 2.50 3.10
CA ASP A 20 9.88 2.54 3.56
C ASP A 20 9.96 2.03 5.01
N ARG A 21 10.40 0.78 5.21
CA ARG A 21 10.47 0.19 6.57
C ARG A 21 11.61 -0.80 6.70
N LYS A 22 12.22 -0.84 7.90
CA LYS A 22 13.28 -1.78 8.31
C LYS A 22 14.38 -1.98 7.26
N GLY A 23 14.83 -0.89 6.64
CA GLY A 23 15.90 -0.91 5.64
C GLY A 23 15.47 -1.40 4.25
N CYS A 24 14.16 -1.48 3.97
CA CYS A 24 13.61 -1.89 2.68
C CYS A 24 12.69 -0.81 2.10
N HIS A 25 12.77 -0.67 0.79
CA HIS A 25 11.84 0.09 -0.03
C HIS A 25 10.99 -0.91 -0.82
N LEU A 26 9.68 -0.91 -0.60
CA LEU A 26 8.75 -1.74 -1.36
C LEU A 26 7.82 -0.84 -2.16
N VAL A 27 7.82 -1.02 -3.48
CA VAL A 27 6.92 -0.35 -4.43
C VAL A 27 6.06 -1.41 -5.10
N LEU A 28 4.75 -1.21 -5.07
CA LEU A 28 3.77 -2.00 -5.81
C LEU A 28 3.07 -1.07 -6.79
N ASP A 29 3.21 -1.30 -8.09
CA ASP A 29 2.74 -0.32 -9.09
C ASP A 29 1.21 -0.28 -9.23
N ASN A 30 0.55 -1.44 -9.09
CA ASN A 30 -0.86 -1.61 -9.46
C ASN A 30 -1.64 -2.32 -8.36
N VAL A 31 -1.80 -1.67 -7.21
CA VAL A 31 -2.65 -2.18 -6.14
C VAL A 31 -4.08 -1.72 -6.37
N ALA A 32 -5.02 -2.65 -6.33
CA ALA A 32 -6.43 -2.32 -6.49
C ALA A 32 -6.90 -1.44 -5.32
N ALA A 33 -7.36 -0.21 -5.62
CA ALA A 33 -8.00 0.66 -4.63
C ALA A 33 -9.32 1.30 -5.12
N TRP A 34 -10.05 1.91 -4.21
CA TRP A 34 -10.93 3.03 -4.53
C TRP A 34 -10.09 4.30 -4.54
N VAL A 35 -10.08 5.02 -5.65
CA VAL A 35 -9.33 6.27 -5.80
C VAL A 35 -10.30 7.43 -5.92
N CYS A 36 -10.09 8.49 -5.14
CA CYS A 36 -10.87 9.71 -5.27
C CYS A 36 -10.51 10.43 -6.57
N GLU A 37 -11.50 10.69 -7.42
CA GLU A 37 -11.29 11.39 -8.69
C GLU A 37 -10.90 12.86 -8.53
N GLN A 38 -11.06 13.42 -7.31
CA GLN A 38 -10.78 14.83 -7.02
C GLN A 38 -9.43 15.06 -6.32
N CYS A 39 -9.12 14.31 -5.27
CA CYS A 39 -7.90 14.52 -4.47
C CYS A 39 -6.88 13.38 -4.57
N GLY A 40 -7.20 12.29 -5.26
CA GLY A 40 -6.30 11.14 -5.42
C GLY A 40 -6.21 10.19 -4.22
N GLU A 41 -6.97 10.43 -3.14
CA GLU A 41 -6.96 9.58 -1.95
C GLU A 41 -7.33 8.13 -2.30
N ALA A 42 -6.56 7.16 -1.81
CA ALA A 42 -6.73 5.75 -2.09
C ALA A 42 -7.23 4.96 -0.87
N TYR A 43 -8.31 4.20 -1.02
CA TYR A 43 -8.80 3.25 -0.01
C TYR A 43 -8.66 1.82 -0.51
N PHE A 44 -7.92 1.02 0.24
CA PHE A 44 -7.70 -0.39 -0.02
C PHE A 44 -8.77 -1.22 0.70
N GLY A 45 -9.22 -2.30 0.07
CA GLY A 45 -10.13 -3.25 0.72
C GLY A 45 -9.38 -4.19 1.66
N GLU A 46 -10.14 -4.98 2.42
CA GLU A 46 -9.60 -5.96 3.37
C GLU A 46 -8.61 -6.92 2.69
N ALA A 47 -9.01 -7.52 1.57
CA ALA A 47 -8.17 -8.48 0.84
C ALA A 47 -6.85 -7.85 0.34
N GLU A 48 -6.87 -6.61 -0.15
CA GLU A 48 -5.64 -5.92 -0.56
C GLU A 48 -4.76 -5.57 0.65
N VAL A 49 -5.37 -5.13 1.76
CA VAL A 49 -4.65 -4.82 3.00
C VAL A 49 -3.97 -6.05 3.60
N ASP A 50 -4.65 -7.20 3.62
CA ASP A 50 -4.07 -8.45 4.13
C ASP A 50 -2.89 -8.90 3.27
N ALA A 51 -3.04 -8.89 1.94
CA ALA A 51 -1.97 -9.25 1.02
C ALA A 51 -0.76 -8.31 1.13
N ILE A 52 -0.98 -7.00 1.25
CA ILE A 52 0.09 -6.01 1.44
C ILE A 52 0.83 -6.28 2.76
N GLN A 53 0.10 -6.53 3.86
CA GLN A 53 0.71 -6.78 5.16
C GLN A 53 1.56 -8.05 5.17
N ASP A 54 1.06 -9.14 4.59
CA ASP A 54 1.79 -10.40 4.56
C ASP A 54 3.04 -10.32 3.66
N LEU A 55 2.97 -9.56 2.56
CA LEU A 55 4.12 -9.26 1.73
C LEU A 55 5.18 -8.46 2.50
N ILE A 56 4.78 -7.40 3.20
CA ILE A 56 5.69 -6.58 4.01
C ILE A 56 6.41 -7.45 5.05
N LYS A 57 5.68 -8.28 5.82
CA LYS A 57 6.29 -9.18 6.81
C LYS A 57 7.34 -10.09 6.17
N SER A 58 6.98 -10.72 5.04
CA SER A 58 7.85 -11.65 4.33
C SER A 58 9.13 -10.99 3.80
N VAL A 59 9.03 -9.75 3.29
CA VAL A 59 10.18 -8.98 2.82
C VAL A 59 11.05 -8.55 3.99
N GLU A 60 10.46 -8.01 5.07
CA GLU A 60 11.18 -7.58 6.26
C GLU A 60 11.97 -8.74 6.90
N GLU A 61 11.37 -9.92 7.05
CA GLU A 61 12.03 -11.11 7.60
C GLU A 61 13.25 -11.53 6.76
N LYS A 62 13.12 -11.54 5.43
CA LYS A 62 14.21 -11.89 4.52
C LYS A 62 15.30 -10.82 4.49
N ALA A 63 14.91 -9.55 4.54
CA ALA A 63 15.86 -8.45 4.52
C ALA A 63 16.69 -8.39 5.80
N GLN A 64 16.12 -8.75 6.95
CA GLN A 64 16.87 -8.84 8.20
C GLN A 64 18.04 -9.82 8.11
N ALA A 65 17.88 -10.93 7.37
CA ALA A 65 18.97 -11.89 7.13
C ALA A 65 20.08 -11.35 6.23
N LEU A 66 19.83 -10.27 5.48
CA LEU A 66 20.81 -9.61 4.61
C LEU A 66 21.52 -8.44 5.31
N ALA A 67 20.98 -7.97 6.44
CA ALA A 67 21.58 -6.91 7.21
C ALA A 67 22.82 -7.41 7.97
N LEU A 68 23.82 -6.54 8.09
CA LEU A 68 24.95 -6.82 8.98
C LEU A 68 24.46 -6.94 10.43
N PRO A 69 25.01 -7.84 11.24
CA PRO A 69 24.78 -7.83 12.69
C PRO A 69 25.19 -6.46 13.24
N ALA A 70 24.34 -5.87 14.07
CA ALA A 70 24.63 -4.63 14.78
C ALA A 70 25.75 -4.83 15.83
#